data_AF-A0A1M8AB86-F1
#
_entry.id   AF-A0A1M8AB86-F1
#
_cell.length_a   1.000
_cell.length_b   1.000
_cell.length_c   1.000
_cell.angle_alpha   90.00
_cell.angle_beta   90.00
_cell.angle_gamma   90.00
#
_symmetry.space_group_name_H-M   'P 1'
#
loop_
_entity.id
_entity.type
_entity.pdbx_description
1 polymer ?
#
loop_
_entity_poly.entity_id
_entity_poly.type
_entity_poly.pdbx_seq_one_letter_code
_entity_poly.pdbx_strand_id
1 'polypeptide(L)'
;MLVRTLFALLVCVLVQLATADNNDPRSLVGTWSSGSGAVLTGQGPNGTSFYNPMKRQFSVPPTAGYSYSFTEDNKFETAQFFYQSNPSQPHCFNATLLWQHGTYKVDGNTLTMTPYKGDGAVQSMGECLQPQVRLDYFSQVEFMRNWTTFVETDPVFFPGVKSVYGLQMYKSNGIPVPKMYLQFRPPQMMPTQAIFKQVIGAPDA
;
A
#
# COMPACT_ATOMS: atom_id res chain seq x y z
N MET A 1 -49.08 -59.13 11.25
CA MET A 1 -48.91 -58.26 12.45
C MET A 1 -47.46 -57.83 12.54
N LEU A 2 -47.24 -56.50 12.56
CA LEU A 2 -46.05 -55.72 12.97
C LEU A 2 -44.70 -56.08 12.31
N VAL A 3 -44.21 -55.36 11.30
CA VAL A 3 -43.57 -54.02 11.34
C VAL A 3 -42.38 -53.97 12.32
N ARG A 4 -41.14 -53.83 11.80
CA ARG A 4 -40.16 -52.77 12.18
C ARG A 4 -38.79 -52.93 11.47
N THR A 5 -38.66 -52.19 10.37
CA THR A 5 -37.51 -51.40 9.90
C THR A 5 -36.26 -51.33 10.79
N LEU A 6 -35.06 -51.43 10.18
CA LEU A 6 -34.03 -50.39 10.34
C LEU A 6 -33.01 -50.43 9.17
N PHE A 7 -33.11 -49.44 8.28
CA PHE A 7 -32.18 -49.17 7.19
C PHE A 7 -30.97 -48.44 7.80
N ALA A 8 -29.76 -49.01 7.71
CA ALA A 8 -28.54 -48.37 8.22
C ALA A 8 -28.12 -47.24 7.26
N LEU A 9 -28.51 -46.01 7.57
CA LEU A 9 -28.12 -44.81 6.83
C LEU A 9 -26.72 -44.38 7.28
N LEU A 10 -25.72 -44.67 6.45
CA LEU A 10 -24.36 -44.12 6.57
C LEU A 10 -24.40 -42.64 6.18
N VAL A 11 -24.61 -41.75 7.15
CA VAL A 11 -24.45 -40.30 6.94
C VAL A 11 -22.97 -39.97 7.05
N CYS A 12 -22.29 -39.96 5.90
CA CYS A 12 -20.93 -39.42 5.79
C CYS A 12 -21.04 -37.88 5.83
N VAL A 13 -20.81 -37.29 7.00
CA VAL A 13 -20.71 -35.83 7.14
C VAL A 13 -19.38 -35.41 6.51
N LEU A 14 -19.43 -34.93 5.27
CA LEU A 14 -18.35 -34.16 4.68
C LEU A 14 -18.26 -32.84 5.44
N VAL A 15 -17.40 -32.77 6.46
CA VAL A 15 -16.93 -31.50 7.00
C VAL A 15 -16.11 -30.85 5.90
N GLN A 16 -16.73 -29.96 5.14
CA GLN A 16 -15.98 -29.02 4.33
C GLN A 16 -15.21 -28.14 5.31
N LEU A 17 -13.90 -28.37 5.46
CA LEU A 17 -13.02 -27.34 5.96
C LEU A 17 -13.10 -26.20 4.96
N ALA A 18 -13.91 -25.19 5.27
CA ALA A 18 -13.72 -23.88 4.68
C ALA A 18 -12.30 -23.48 5.09
N THR A 19 -11.36 -23.51 4.15
CA THR A 19 -10.15 -22.71 4.28
C THR A 19 -10.66 -21.29 4.41
N ALA A 20 -10.62 -20.73 5.62
CA ALA A 20 -10.75 -19.29 5.78
C ALA A 20 -9.67 -18.69 4.87
N ASP A 21 -10.10 -18.13 3.75
CA ASP A 21 -9.23 -17.28 2.96
C ASP A 21 -8.88 -16.14 3.92
N ASN A 22 -7.67 -16.15 4.47
CA ASN A 22 -7.25 -15.27 5.57
C ASN A 22 -7.18 -13.78 5.14
N ASN A 23 -7.71 -13.48 3.96
CA ASN A 23 -7.60 -12.25 3.23
C ASN A 23 -8.99 -11.84 2.69
N ASP A 24 -9.92 -11.53 3.59
CA ASP A 24 -11.14 -10.80 3.19
C ASP A 24 -10.70 -9.47 2.56
N PRO A 25 -11.02 -9.17 1.28
CA PRO A 25 -10.62 -7.91 0.64
C PRO A 25 -11.04 -6.65 1.45
N ARG A 26 -12.07 -6.75 2.28
CA ARG A 26 -12.50 -5.67 3.19
C ARG A 26 -11.50 -5.39 4.29
N SER A 27 -10.69 -6.36 4.70
CA SER A 27 -9.66 -6.18 5.72
C SER A 27 -8.55 -5.23 5.27
N LEU A 28 -8.32 -5.14 3.95
CA LEU A 28 -7.34 -4.25 3.32
C LEU A 28 -7.73 -2.76 3.42
N VAL A 29 -9.01 -2.44 3.59
CA VAL A 29 -9.51 -1.07 3.61
C VAL A 29 -8.94 -0.29 4.79
N GLY A 30 -8.32 0.85 4.50
CA GLY A 30 -7.64 1.72 5.45
C GLY A 30 -6.36 2.32 4.89
N THR A 31 -5.76 3.20 5.68
CA THR A 31 -4.41 3.74 5.45
C THR A 31 -3.42 2.98 6.28
N TRP A 32 -2.42 2.40 5.63
CA TRP A 32 -1.36 1.60 6.22
C TRP A 32 -0.04 2.33 6.06
N SER A 33 0.77 2.39 7.11
CA SER A 33 2.11 2.99 7.03
C SER A 33 3.14 2.18 7.80
N SER A 34 4.36 2.12 7.27
CA SER A 34 5.48 1.42 7.89
C SER A 34 6.16 2.24 8.98
N GLY A 35 6.85 1.56 9.90
CA GLY A 35 7.63 2.23 10.94
C GLY A 35 6.75 3.06 11.87
N SER A 36 7.19 4.27 12.20
CA SER A 36 6.47 5.21 13.07
C SER A 36 5.35 6.00 12.36
N GLY A 37 5.03 5.68 11.09
CA GLY A 37 3.96 6.36 10.37
C GLY A 37 4.31 7.75 9.82
N ALA A 38 5.59 8.07 9.60
CA ALA A 38 5.99 9.39 9.10
C ALA A 38 5.62 9.63 7.62
N VAL A 39 5.63 8.57 6.81
CA VAL A 39 5.15 8.60 5.43
C VAL A 39 3.66 8.26 5.45
N LEU A 40 2.80 9.15 4.96
CA LEU A 40 1.35 8.95 4.93
C LEU A 40 0.80 9.39 3.58
N THR A 41 -0.10 8.58 3.03
CA THR A 41 -0.96 8.97 1.92
C THR A 41 -2.01 9.99 2.36
N GLY A 42 -2.55 10.73 1.40
CA GLY A 42 -3.56 11.75 1.66
C GLY A 42 -3.03 12.96 2.43
N GLN A 43 -3.94 13.65 3.09
CA GLN A 43 -3.63 14.82 3.91
C GLN A 43 -3.57 14.41 5.37
N GLY A 44 -2.40 14.58 6.00
CA GLY A 44 -2.21 14.30 7.42
C GLY A 44 -2.95 15.28 8.33
N PRO A 45 -2.94 15.04 9.65
CA PRO A 45 -3.72 15.79 10.63
C PRO A 45 -3.48 17.32 10.63
N ASN A 46 -2.26 17.74 10.27
CA ASN A 46 -1.85 19.15 10.24
C ASN A 46 -2.11 19.82 8.88
N GLY A 47 -2.87 19.17 7.99
CA GLY A 47 -3.14 19.67 6.64
C GLY A 47 -1.97 19.46 5.67
N THR A 48 -0.89 18.81 6.08
CA THR A 48 0.28 18.53 5.23
C THR A 48 0.06 17.24 4.44
N SER A 49 0.35 17.24 3.14
CA SER A 49 0.30 16.04 2.28
C SER A 49 1.72 15.62 1.91
N PHE A 50 1.91 14.30 1.74
CA PHE A 50 3.16 13.77 1.22
C PHE A 50 3.48 14.32 -0.18
N TYR A 51 2.46 14.41 -1.03
CA TYR A 51 2.52 15.06 -2.33
C TYR A 51 1.32 15.98 -2.51
N ASN A 52 1.59 17.24 -2.91
CA ASN A 52 0.57 18.19 -3.30
C ASN A 52 0.48 18.22 -4.84
N PRO A 53 -0.55 17.64 -5.47
CA PRO A 53 -0.69 17.57 -6.92
C PRO A 53 -0.96 18.95 -7.55
N MET A 54 -1.61 19.86 -6.83
CA MET A 54 -1.90 21.21 -7.33
C MET A 54 -0.63 22.06 -7.45
N LYS A 55 0.32 21.87 -6.53
CA LYS A 55 1.62 22.54 -6.54
C LYS A 55 2.74 21.70 -7.16
N ARG A 56 2.46 20.44 -7.50
CA ARG A 56 3.43 19.42 -7.94
C ARG A 56 4.66 19.38 -7.03
N GLN A 57 4.42 19.24 -5.74
CA GLN A 57 5.48 19.37 -4.73
C GLN A 57 5.39 18.25 -3.69
N PHE A 58 6.52 17.61 -3.41
CA PHE A 58 6.67 16.69 -2.29
C PHE A 58 7.00 17.43 -1.00
N SER A 59 6.46 16.92 0.11
CA SER A 59 6.89 17.27 1.46
C SER A 59 7.74 16.13 2.01
N VAL A 60 9.02 16.38 2.27
CA VAL A 60 9.94 15.32 2.72
C VAL A 60 9.64 14.94 4.17
N PRO A 61 9.27 13.68 4.44
CA PRO A 61 9.00 13.22 5.80
C PRO A 61 10.29 13.10 6.63
N PRO A 62 10.20 13.14 7.98
CA PRO A 62 11.37 13.02 8.84
C PRO A 62 12.02 11.63 8.81
N THR A 63 11.29 10.58 8.43
CA THR A 63 11.82 9.21 8.30
C THR A 63 11.31 8.53 7.03
N ALA A 64 12.15 7.65 6.48
CA ALA A 64 11.81 6.81 5.34
C ALA A 64 10.70 5.81 5.70
N GLY A 65 9.90 5.44 4.71
CA GLY A 65 8.77 4.55 4.90
C GLY A 65 7.91 4.40 3.65
N TYR A 66 6.92 3.55 3.79
CA TYR A 66 5.93 3.22 2.77
C TYR A 66 4.56 3.44 3.39
N SER A 67 3.63 3.96 2.60
CA SER A 67 2.24 4.09 2.95
C SER A 67 1.36 3.71 1.77
N TYR A 68 0.29 2.98 2.06
CA TYR A 68 -0.75 2.63 1.09
C TYR A 68 -2.12 2.91 1.69
N SER A 69 -3.00 3.49 0.90
CA SER A 69 -4.42 3.63 1.24
C SER A 69 -5.26 2.82 0.27
N PHE A 70 -6.26 2.11 0.80
CA PHE A 70 -7.24 1.36 0.01
C PHE A 70 -8.65 1.71 0.45
N THR A 71 -9.51 2.08 -0.49
CA THR A 71 -10.92 2.40 -0.26
C THR A 71 -11.85 1.25 -0.65
N GLU A 72 -13.06 1.26 -0.08
CA GLU A 72 -14.10 0.28 -0.41
C GLU A 72 -14.51 0.33 -1.90
N ASP A 73 -14.37 1.48 -2.57
CA ASP A 73 -14.68 1.66 -4.00
C ASP A 73 -13.48 1.37 -4.92
N ASN A 74 -12.54 0.53 -4.45
CA ASN A 74 -11.39 0.02 -5.21
C ASN A 74 -10.41 1.12 -5.69
N LYS A 75 -10.16 2.13 -4.87
CA LYS A 75 -9.16 3.18 -5.12
C LYS A 75 -7.94 2.97 -4.25
N PHE A 76 -6.76 3.23 -4.81
CA PHE A 76 -5.52 3.16 -4.04
C PHE A 76 -4.71 4.45 -4.17
N GLU A 77 -3.90 4.71 -3.16
CA GLU A 77 -2.81 5.69 -3.20
C GLU A 77 -1.58 5.02 -2.58
N THR A 78 -0.43 5.32 -3.16
CA THR A 78 0.89 4.89 -2.70
C THR A 78 1.74 6.11 -2.42
N ALA A 79 2.39 6.15 -1.25
CA ALA A 79 3.42 7.11 -0.90
C ALA A 79 4.66 6.36 -0.39
N GLN A 80 5.82 6.59 -1.00
CA GLN A 80 7.07 5.93 -0.63
C GLN A 80 8.19 6.95 -0.51
N PHE A 81 8.92 6.89 0.59
CA PHE A 81 10.17 7.60 0.76
C PHE A 81 11.24 6.60 1.16
N PHE A 82 12.27 6.48 0.33
CA PHE A 82 13.44 5.65 0.61
C PHE A 82 14.70 6.38 0.18
N TYR A 83 15.83 6.01 0.79
CA TYR A 83 17.12 6.58 0.45
C TYR A 83 18.19 5.50 0.52
N GLN A 84 19.26 5.73 -0.22
CA GLN A 84 20.45 4.91 -0.25
C GLN A 84 21.67 5.82 -0.13
N SER A 85 22.64 5.42 0.67
CA SER A 85 23.94 6.08 0.77
C SER A 85 25.03 5.16 0.23
N ASN A 86 26.09 5.75 -0.32
CA ASN A 86 27.31 5.01 -0.66
C ASN A 86 28.22 4.97 0.57
N PRO A 87 28.54 3.79 1.15
CA PRO A 87 29.44 3.70 2.30
C PRO A 87 30.84 4.27 2.05
N SER A 88 31.32 4.23 0.80
CA SER A 88 32.61 4.83 0.40
C SER A 88 32.54 6.34 0.26
N GLN A 89 31.35 6.91 0.07
CA GLN A 89 31.11 8.36 0.00
C GLN A 89 29.83 8.72 0.76
N PRO A 90 29.85 8.72 2.12
CA PRO A 90 28.63 8.86 2.92
C PRO A 90 27.89 10.19 2.72
N HIS A 91 28.60 11.24 2.29
CA HIS A 91 28.00 12.53 1.97
C HIS A 91 27.12 12.48 0.70
N CYS A 92 27.37 11.54 -0.22
CA CYS A 92 26.59 11.32 -1.43
C CYS A 92 25.40 10.40 -1.16
N PHE A 93 24.34 10.93 -0.54
CA PHE A 93 23.07 10.23 -0.44
C PHE A 93 22.23 10.43 -1.71
N ASN A 94 21.36 9.46 -1.99
CA ASN A 94 20.28 9.59 -2.96
C ASN A 94 18.97 9.16 -2.29
N ALA A 95 17.99 10.05 -2.31
CA ALA A 95 16.67 9.87 -1.76
C ALA A 95 15.63 9.94 -2.89
N THR A 96 14.62 9.08 -2.81
CA THR A 96 13.51 9.05 -3.76
C THR A 96 12.19 9.14 -3.00
N LEU A 97 11.35 10.07 -3.42
CA LEU A 97 9.95 10.15 -3.03
C LEU A 97 9.09 9.76 -4.23
N LEU A 98 8.12 8.88 -4.00
CA LEU A 98 7.24 8.37 -5.04
C LEU A 98 5.80 8.48 -4.57
N TRP A 99 4.97 9.08 -5.40
CA TRP A 99 3.54 9.18 -5.18
C TRP A 99 2.78 8.76 -6.43
N GLN A 100 1.78 7.91 -6.27
CA GLN A 100 0.82 7.63 -7.32
C GLN A 100 -0.50 7.15 -6.71
N HIS A 101 -1.57 7.24 -7.49
CA HIS A 101 -2.90 6.80 -7.09
C HIS A 101 -3.70 6.31 -8.30
N GLY A 102 -4.77 5.57 -8.06
CA GLY A 102 -5.57 4.98 -9.11
C GLY A 102 -6.58 3.98 -8.60
N THR A 103 -6.73 2.87 -9.32
CA THR A 103 -7.65 1.77 -8.97
C THR A 103 -6.89 0.51 -8.61
N TYR A 104 -7.45 -0.30 -7.72
CA TYR A 104 -6.88 -1.62 -7.41
C TYR A 104 -7.88 -2.74 -7.63
N LYS A 105 -7.37 -3.95 -7.79
CA LYS A 105 -8.14 -5.19 -7.85
C LYS A 105 -7.48 -6.24 -6.98
N VAL A 106 -8.30 -6.93 -6.20
CA VAL A 106 -7.91 -8.11 -5.45
C VAL A 106 -8.40 -9.34 -6.20
N ASP A 107 -7.52 -10.32 -6.39
CA ASP A 107 -7.84 -11.63 -6.98
C ASP A 107 -7.19 -12.72 -6.12
N GLY A 108 -8.01 -13.32 -5.25
CA GLY A 108 -7.54 -14.11 -4.11
C GLY A 108 -6.53 -13.32 -3.27
N ASN A 109 -5.31 -13.83 -3.17
CA ASN A 109 -4.24 -13.21 -2.40
C ASN A 109 -3.38 -12.24 -3.22
N THR A 110 -3.69 -12.03 -4.50
CA THR A 110 -2.96 -11.09 -5.34
C THR A 110 -3.62 -9.72 -5.31
N LEU A 111 -2.81 -8.67 -5.44
CA LEU A 111 -3.24 -7.29 -5.50
C LEU A 111 -2.60 -6.63 -6.72
N THR A 112 -3.42 -6.09 -7.61
CA THR A 112 -2.98 -5.31 -8.77
C THR A 112 -3.44 -3.88 -8.59
N MET A 113 -2.50 -2.93 -8.64
CA MET A 113 -2.76 -1.50 -8.51
C MET A 113 -2.42 -0.80 -9.82
N THR A 114 -3.42 -0.19 -10.45
CA THR A 114 -3.32 0.46 -11.76
C THR A 114 -3.46 1.98 -11.58
N PRO A 115 -2.37 2.75 -11.71
CA PRO A 115 -2.38 4.19 -11.49
C PRO A 115 -3.16 4.93 -12.59
N TYR A 116 -3.71 6.10 -12.25
CA TYR A 116 -4.19 7.04 -13.26
C TYR A 116 -2.98 7.63 -14.00
N LYS A 117 -2.88 7.36 -15.31
CA LYS A 117 -1.82 7.89 -16.16
C LYS A 117 -1.89 9.42 -16.17
N GLY A 118 -0.76 10.07 -15.94
CA GLY A 118 -0.59 11.53 -15.90
C GLY A 118 -0.50 12.11 -14.47
N ASP A 119 -0.93 11.37 -13.46
CA ASP A 119 -1.05 11.91 -12.10
C ASP A 119 0.19 11.70 -11.23
N GLY A 120 0.77 10.50 -11.27
CA GLY A 120 1.86 10.14 -10.36
C GLY A 120 3.13 10.96 -10.59
N ALA A 121 3.93 11.05 -9.54
CA ALA A 121 5.15 11.83 -9.50
C ALA A 121 6.26 11.05 -8.79
N VAL A 122 7.50 11.32 -9.20
CA VAL A 122 8.70 10.84 -8.52
C VAL A 122 9.66 12.01 -8.36
N GLN A 123 10.21 12.18 -7.17
CA GLN A 123 11.27 13.13 -6.91
C GLN A 123 12.52 12.37 -6.50
N SER A 124 13.61 12.57 -7.23
CA SER A 124 14.95 12.15 -6.81
C SER A 124 15.71 13.35 -6.27
N MET A 125 16.42 13.16 -5.17
CA MET A 125 17.25 14.20 -4.57
C MET A 125 18.51 13.63 -3.93
N GLY A 126 19.59 14.38 -3.99
CA GLY A 126 20.86 13.94 -3.44
C GLY A 126 21.95 14.97 -3.66
N GLU A 127 22.88 15.04 -2.71
CA GLU A 127 23.97 16.03 -2.73
C GLU A 127 24.82 15.93 -4.00
N CYS A 128 25.03 14.70 -4.48
CA CYS A 128 25.90 14.38 -5.61
C CYS A 128 25.13 14.18 -6.93
N LEU A 129 23.82 14.48 -6.96
CA LEU A 129 23.02 14.47 -8.18
C LEU A 129 23.12 15.82 -8.92
N GLN A 130 22.98 15.78 -10.25
CA GLN A 130 22.93 16.96 -11.10
C GLN A 130 21.70 16.90 -12.01
N PRO A 131 20.65 17.71 -11.77
CA PRO A 131 20.49 18.63 -10.63
C PRO A 131 20.33 17.88 -9.30
N GLN A 132 20.55 18.57 -8.18
CA GLN A 132 20.44 17.99 -6.83
C GLN A 132 19.02 17.56 -6.48
N VAL A 133 18.00 18.16 -7.11
CA VAL A 133 16.60 17.77 -6.98
C VAL A 133 16.00 17.71 -8.38
N ARG A 134 15.34 16.60 -8.70
CA ARG A 134 14.64 16.39 -9.96
C ARG A 134 13.26 15.83 -9.68
N LEU A 135 12.24 16.43 -10.28
CA LEU A 135 10.86 15.98 -10.23
C LEU A 135 10.46 15.50 -11.63
N ASP A 136 10.04 14.24 -11.72
CA ASP A 136 9.59 13.61 -12.96
C ASP A 136 8.20 13.01 -12.78
N TYR A 137 7.57 12.68 -13.91
CA TYR A 137 6.32 11.95 -13.95
C TYR A 137 6.54 10.48 -13.58
N PHE A 138 5.57 9.87 -12.90
CA PHE A 138 5.61 8.47 -12.53
C PHE A 138 4.26 7.79 -12.74
N SER A 139 4.27 6.60 -13.35
CA SER A 139 3.08 5.75 -13.46
C SER A 139 3.53 4.33 -13.73
N GLN A 140 3.45 3.49 -12.71
CA GLN A 140 3.78 2.08 -12.82
C GLN A 140 2.70 1.24 -12.17
N VAL A 141 2.26 0.21 -12.89
CA VAL A 141 1.38 -0.82 -12.33
C VAL A 141 2.15 -1.57 -11.26
N GLU A 142 1.62 -1.58 -10.05
CA GLU A 142 2.18 -2.34 -8.94
C GLU A 142 1.44 -3.67 -8.79
N PHE A 143 2.20 -4.76 -8.76
CA PHE A 143 1.67 -6.10 -8.53
C PHE A 143 2.26 -6.71 -7.26
N MET A 144 1.39 -7.08 -6.34
CA MET A 144 1.73 -7.86 -5.15
C MET A 144 1.23 -9.28 -5.35
N ARG A 145 2.16 -10.25 -5.28
CA ARG A 145 1.83 -11.68 -5.45
C ARG A 145 1.06 -12.25 -4.26
N ASN A 146 1.22 -11.61 -3.10
CA ASN A 146 0.59 -12.01 -1.86
C ASN A 146 0.44 -10.76 -0.97
N TRP A 147 -0.68 -10.66 -0.27
CA TRP A 147 -0.88 -9.73 0.83
C TRP A 147 -1.57 -10.44 1.98
N THR A 148 -1.38 -9.97 3.20
CA THR A 148 -2.12 -10.47 4.36
C THR A 148 -2.24 -9.41 5.44
N THR A 149 -3.40 -9.42 6.11
CA THR A 149 -3.65 -8.60 7.30
C THR A 149 -3.63 -9.46 8.55
N PHE A 150 -3.05 -8.95 9.62
CA PHE A 150 -2.93 -9.67 10.90
C PHE A 150 -3.02 -8.70 12.08
N VAL A 151 -3.08 -9.25 13.29
CA VAL A 151 -2.99 -8.47 14.52
C VAL A 151 -1.58 -8.63 15.08
N GLU A 152 -0.84 -7.53 15.16
CA GLU A 152 0.44 -7.44 15.84
C GLU A 152 0.18 -7.22 17.33
N THR A 153 0.73 -8.08 18.18
CA THR A 153 0.56 -8.02 19.65
C THR A 153 1.75 -7.39 20.36
N ASP A 154 2.86 -7.14 19.67
CA ASP A 154 4.01 -6.44 20.22
C ASP A 154 4.45 -5.26 19.32
N PRO A 155 3.65 -4.19 19.25
CA PRO A 155 3.95 -3.06 18.38
C PRO A 155 5.04 -2.14 18.95
N VAL A 156 6.26 -2.24 18.41
CA VAL A 156 7.42 -1.42 18.84
C VAL A 156 7.22 0.09 18.63
N PHE A 157 6.47 0.50 17.60
CA PHE A 157 6.33 1.92 17.22
C PHE A 157 5.19 2.66 17.95
N PHE A 158 4.37 1.97 18.75
CA PHE A 158 3.17 2.53 19.38
C PHE A 158 3.21 2.31 20.91
N PRO A 159 3.91 3.18 21.67
CA PRO A 159 4.06 2.99 23.11
C PRO A 159 2.70 3.02 23.81
N GLY A 160 2.47 2.04 24.69
CA GLY A 160 1.21 1.90 25.43
C GLY A 160 0.08 1.19 24.68
N VAL A 161 0.30 0.77 23.43
CA VAL A 161 -0.66 0.00 22.64
C VAL A 161 -0.38 -1.49 22.77
N LYS A 162 -1.38 -2.29 23.16
CA LYS A 162 -1.26 -3.75 23.33
C LYS A 162 -1.33 -4.53 22.01
N SER A 163 -1.98 -3.96 21.00
CA SER A 163 -2.09 -4.60 19.69
C SER A 163 -2.48 -3.60 18.61
N VAL A 164 -2.04 -3.84 17.38
CA VAL A 164 -2.38 -3.02 16.19
C VAL A 164 -2.62 -3.92 14.98
N TYR A 165 -3.44 -3.48 14.03
CA TYR A 165 -3.57 -4.19 12.76
C TYR A 165 -2.32 -3.98 11.91
N GLY A 166 -1.78 -5.06 11.38
CA GLY A 166 -0.64 -5.08 10.46
C GLY A 166 -1.06 -5.49 9.05
N LEU A 167 -0.35 -4.96 8.06
CA LEU A 167 -0.43 -5.37 6.66
C LEU A 167 0.97 -5.76 6.18
N GLN A 168 1.07 -6.97 5.65
CA GLN A 168 2.27 -7.47 4.98
C GLN A 168 1.94 -7.74 3.51
N MET A 169 2.71 -7.14 2.60
CA MET A 169 2.60 -7.43 1.17
C MET A 169 3.92 -7.98 0.63
N TYR A 170 3.86 -8.68 -0.49
CA TYR A 170 5.00 -9.28 -1.17
C TYR A 170 4.97 -8.89 -2.63
N LYS A 171 6.08 -8.31 -3.11
CA LYS A 171 6.26 -7.97 -4.52
C LYS A 171 6.17 -9.21 -5.40
N SER A 172 6.08 -9.02 -6.72
CA SER A 172 6.08 -10.10 -7.72
C SER A 172 7.22 -11.13 -7.51
N ASN A 173 8.42 -10.65 -7.18
CA ASN A 173 9.60 -11.46 -6.90
C ASN A 173 9.61 -12.15 -5.52
N GLY A 174 8.57 -11.97 -4.71
CA GLY A 174 8.45 -12.54 -3.37
C GLY A 174 9.17 -11.76 -2.27
N ILE A 175 9.85 -10.66 -2.59
CA ILE A 175 10.47 -9.82 -1.57
C ILE A 175 9.36 -9.09 -0.79
N PRO A 176 9.36 -9.15 0.55
CA PRO A 176 8.38 -8.42 1.35
C PRO A 176 8.57 -6.92 1.19
N VAL A 177 7.48 -6.17 1.07
CA VAL A 177 7.51 -4.73 1.37
C VAL A 177 7.65 -4.53 2.87
N PRO A 178 8.12 -3.38 3.36
CA PRO A 178 8.17 -3.11 4.79
C PRO A 178 6.81 -3.37 5.44
N LYS A 179 6.82 -4.07 6.59
CA LYS A 179 5.61 -4.30 7.39
C LYS A 179 4.96 -2.96 7.73
N MET A 180 3.65 -2.87 7.53
CA MET A 180 2.88 -1.64 7.78
C MET A 180 1.85 -1.86 8.89
N TYR A 181 1.44 -0.76 9.51
CA TYR A 181 0.45 -0.71 10.56
C TYR A 181 -0.69 0.22 10.17
N LEU A 182 -1.91 -0.14 10.54
CA LEU A 182 -3.10 0.66 10.26
C LEU A 182 -3.03 2.01 10.99
N GLN A 183 -3.12 3.10 10.23
CA GLN A 183 -3.09 4.48 10.71
C GLN A 183 -4.50 5.10 10.73
N PHE A 184 -5.27 4.90 9.66
CA PHE A 184 -6.59 5.50 9.51
C PHE A 184 -7.61 4.50 8.94
N ARG A 185 -8.82 4.58 9.48
CA ARG A 185 -10.03 3.93 8.96
C ARG A 185 -11.21 4.85 9.32
N PRO A 186 -11.83 5.57 8.36
CA PRO A 186 -11.71 5.46 6.91
C PRO A 186 -10.31 5.84 6.36
N PRO A 187 -9.93 5.34 5.17
CA PRO A 187 -8.65 5.65 4.55
C PRO A 187 -8.53 7.14 4.19
N GLN A 188 -7.33 7.68 4.37
CA GLN A 188 -6.94 9.02 3.93
C GLN A 188 -6.16 8.92 2.62
N MET A 189 -6.69 9.56 1.59
CA MET A 189 -6.04 9.67 0.30
C MET A 189 -6.38 10.98 -0.42
N MET A 190 -5.52 11.38 -1.33
CA MET A 190 -5.72 12.42 -2.34
C MET A 190 -6.87 12.00 -3.29
N PRO A 191 -7.41 12.92 -4.11
CA PRO A 191 -8.69 12.71 -4.80
C PRO A 191 -8.78 11.37 -5.54
N THR A 192 -9.87 10.63 -5.36
CA THR A 192 -10.08 9.27 -5.92
C THR A 192 -10.35 9.21 -7.43
N GLN A 193 -10.05 10.30 -8.14
CA GLN A 193 -10.32 10.52 -9.56
C GLN A 193 -9.07 11.08 -10.24
N ALA A 194 -8.93 10.84 -11.54
CA ALA A 194 -7.83 11.41 -12.31
C ALA A 194 -7.79 12.93 -12.17
N ILE A 195 -6.61 13.46 -11.84
CA ILE A 195 -6.39 14.89 -11.57
C ILE A 195 -6.06 15.62 -12.86
N PHE A 196 -5.24 15.02 -13.72
CA PHE A 196 -4.85 15.58 -15.00
C PHE A 196 -5.51 14.85 -16.17
N LYS A 197 -5.76 15.58 -17.26
CA LYS A 197 -6.27 14.99 -18.50
C LYS A 197 -5.14 14.24 -19.20
N GLN A 198 -5.37 12.97 -19.54
CA GLN A 198 -4.46 12.21 -20.39
C GLN A 198 -4.57 12.71 -21.84
N VAL A 199 -3.44 13.06 -22.46
CA VAL A 199 -3.38 13.32 -23.90
C VAL A 199 -3.14 11.99 -24.63
N ILE A 200 -4.11 11.56 -25.44
CA ILE A 200 -4.02 10.33 -26.22
C ILE A 200 -3.06 10.58 -27.39
N GLY A 201 -1.98 9.78 -27.50
CA GLY A 201 -1.00 9.85 -28.59
C GLY A 201 0.35 10.46 -28.24
N ALA A 202 0.58 10.87 -26.98
CA ALA A 202 1.94 11.13 -26.51
C ALA A 202 2.69 9.79 -26.40
N PRO A 203 3.96 9.69 -26.83
CA PRO A 203 4.75 8.48 -26.65
C PRO A 203 4.78 8.08 -25.17
N ASP A 204 4.57 6.80 -24.87
CA ASP A 204 4.79 6.27 -23.53
C ASP A 204 6.25 6.56 -23.15
N ALA A 205 6.46 7.39 -22.14
CA ALA A 205 7.79 7.73 -21.63
C ALA A 205 8.38 6.59 -20.81
#